data_AF-A0A8H7LXX5-F1
#
_entry.id   AF-A0A8H7LXX5-F1
#
_cell.length_a   1.000
_cell.length_b   1.000
_cell.length_c   1.000
_cell.angle_alpha   90.00
_cell.angle_beta   90.00
_cell.angle_gamma   90.00
#
_symmetry.space_group_name_H-M   'P 1'
#
loop_
_entity.id
_entity.type
_entity.pdbx_description
1 polymer ?
#
loop_
_entity_poly.entity_id
_entity_poly.type
_entity_poly.pdbx_seq_one_letter_code
_entity_poly.pdbx_strand_id
1 'polypeptide(L)'
;MLALALIAQDVLGLPGLTTSKKYTSFRQPSGRTHHQQNQTTPAQYASILFRKEVHAFLRDNPRRTFVVQWIPGHSKINGNKRANRLANEGLNLRPTAFFNRTSTWAKCRATQRASKTWAKIWADSPHSKTVRKHIPRPLSLKLHPIFNNPGLPCSVSSCLVHVMTGHGWFGEYKDRMPFIKGSHKCPCGEQVQSVPHLLFLCPLSKDSRKNLTDVAPDLNPLTLFGSTKGLEAVAKFIFHSGIGLYK
;
A
#
# COMPACT_ATOMS: atom_id res chain seq x y z
N MET A 1 1.80 -13.65 14.57
CA MET A 1 2.08 -15.09 14.70
C MET A 1 1.79 -15.47 16.14
N LEU A 2 0.80 -16.34 16.37
CA LEU A 2 0.56 -16.93 17.70
C LEU A 2 1.42 -18.19 17.78
N ALA A 3 2.49 -18.16 18.58
CA ALA A 3 3.20 -19.36 18.96
C ALA A 3 2.45 -19.98 20.16
N LEU A 4 1.69 -21.04 19.92
CA LEU A 4 1.16 -21.91 20.96
C LEU A 4 2.21 -22.99 21.22
N ALA A 5 2.91 -22.92 22.35
CA ALA A 5 3.78 -24.00 22.79
C ALA A 5 2.91 -25.06 23.47
N LEU A 6 2.83 -26.25 22.88
CA LEU A 6 2.30 -27.45 23.55
C LEU A 6 3.40 -28.01 24.44
N ILE A 7 3.22 -27.94 25.76
CA ILE A 7 4.02 -28.71 26.71
C ILE A 7 3.13 -29.88 27.15
N ALA A 8 3.46 -31.08 26.69
CA ALA A 8 2.99 -32.32 27.26
C ALA A 8 4.19 -32.97 27.95
N GLN A 9 4.31 -32.74 29.26
CA GLN A 9 4.80 -33.67 30.29
C GLN A 9 5.14 -32.89 31.56
N ASP A 10 4.58 -33.42 32.65
CA ASP A 10 4.77 -33.12 34.07
C ASP A 10 4.73 -31.65 34.51
N VAL A 11 3.86 -31.41 35.49
CA VAL A 11 3.61 -30.13 36.14
C VAL A 11 4.90 -29.62 36.80
N LEU A 12 5.73 -28.92 36.05
CA LEU A 12 6.71 -27.99 36.60
C LEU A 12 6.01 -26.64 36.75
N GLY A 13 5.48 -26.40 37.95
CA GLY A 13 5.00 -25.08 38.34
C GLY A 13 6.13 -24.07 38.20
N LEU A 14 6.03 -23.15 37.23
CA LEU A 14 6.92 -22.00 37.14
C LEU A 14 6.44 -20.96 38.16
N PRO A 15 7.19 -20.69 39.25
CA PRO A 15 6.83 -19.65 40.19
C PRO A 15 7.12 -18.28 39.55
N GLY A 16 6.13 -17.39 39.53
CA GLY A 16 6.37 -15.95 39.32
C GLY A 16 5.74 -15.27 38.10
N LEU A 17 4.94 -15.93 37.27
CA LEU A 17 4.20 -15.27 36.17
C LEU A 17 2.73 -15.70 36.12
N THR A 18 1.99 -15.37 37.16
CA THR A 18 0.56 -15.72 37.26
C THR A 18 -0.30 -14.55 36.81
N THR A 19 -0.39 -14.33 35.50
CA THR A 19 -1.66 -13.84 34.92
C THR A 19 -2.38 -15.01 34.30
N SER A 20 -2.91 -15.89 35.15
CA SER A 20 -3.82 -16.96 34.74
C SER A 20 -5.18 -16.34 34.43
N LYS A 21 -5.46 -16.04 33.17
CA LYS A 21 -6.85 -15.83 32.73
C LYS A 21 -7.48 -17.20 32.54
N LYS A 22 -8.19 -17.68 33.57
CA LYS A 22 -9.10 -18.83 33.43
C LYS A 22 -10.25 -18.41 32.50
N TYR A 23 -10.33 -19.03 31.33
CA TYR A 23 -11.52 -18.95 30.50
C TYR A 23 -12.45 -20.09 30.91
N THR A 24 -13.41 -19.78 31.79
CA THR A 24 -14.52 -20.68 32.07
C THR A 24 -15.42 -20.69 30.84
N SER A 25 -15.56 -21.84 30.16
CA SER A 25 -16.53 -21.94 29.07
C SER A 25 -17.94 -21.93 29.68
N PHE A 26 -18.60 -20.78 29.68
CA PHE A 26 -20.02 -20.72 29.98
C PHE A 26 -20.78 -21.46 28.88
N ARG A 27 -21.58 -22.45 29.29
CA ARG A 27 -22.64 -23.02 28.46
C ARG A 27 -23.56 -21.85 28.10
N GLN A 28 -23.56 -21.43 26.83
CA GLN A 28 -24.35 -20.26 26.41
C GLN A 28 -25.84 -20.54 26.66
N PRO A 29 -26.57 -19.67 27.38
CA PRO A 29 -27.99 -19.51 27.15
C PRO A 29 -28.17 -18.81 25.81
N SER A 30 -29.16 -19.26 25.04
CA SER A 30 -29.62 -18.64 23.80
C SER A 30 -29.75 -17.12 23.93
N GLY A 31 -28.92 -16.35 23.21
CA GLY A 31 -29.03 -14.89 23.21
C GLY A 31 -27.92 -14.16 22.45
N ARG A 32 -28.32 -13.54 21.34
CA ARG A 32 -27.64 -12.48 20.56
C ARG A 32 -26.35 -12.88 19.82
N THR A 33 -26.53 -13.24 18.56
CA THR A 33 -25.52 -13.15 17.50
C THR A 33 -25.09 -11.70 17.32
N HIS A 34 -24.00 -11.30 17.96
CA HIS A 34 -23.19 -10.20 17.42
C HIS A 34 -22.67 -10.67 16.05
N HIS A 35 -23.11 -10.03 14.98
CA HIS A 35 -22.47 -10.10 13.67
C HIS A 35 -21.06 -9.48 13.77
N GLN A 36 -20.13 -10.18 14.42
CA GLN A 36 -18.72 -10.00 14.10
C GLN A 36 -18.56 -10.53 12.68
N GLN A 37 -18.36 -9.61 11.74
CA GLN A 37 -17.84 -9.99 10.42
C GLN A 37 -16.63 -10.88 10.65
N ASN A 38 -16.75 -12.15 10.26
CA ASN A 38 -15.68 -13.14 10.34
C ASN A 38 -14.53 -12.67 9.45
N GLN A 39 -13.65 -11.81 9.97
CA GLN A 39 -12.38 -11.53 9.32
C GLN A 39 -11.55 -12.81 9.41
N THR A 40 -11.49 -13.53 8.29
CA THR A 40 -10.74 -14.77 8.16
C THR A 40 -9.25 -14.48 8.22
N THR A 41 -8.70 -14.45 9.43
CA THR A 41 -7.26 -14.29 9.61
C THR A 41 -6.53 -15.57 9.18
N PRO A 42 -5.28 -15.49 8.68
CA PRO A 42 -4.53 -16.66 8.25
C PRO A 42 -4.35 -17.74 9.35
N ALA A 43 -4.40 -17.32 10.61
CA ALA A 43 -4.30 -18.21 11.76
C ALA A 43 -5.63 -18.88 12.13
N GLN A 44 -6.77 -18.42 11.60
CA GLN A 44 -8.08 -18.92 12.00
C GLN A 44 -8.23 -20.41 11.66
N TYR A 45 -7.74 -20.86 10.52
CA TYR A 45 -7.81 -22.28 10.14
C TYR A 45 -7.01 -23.17 11.11
N ALA A 46 -5.79 -22.75 11.47
CA ALA A 46 -4.99 -23.43 12.48
C ALA A 46 -5.68 -23.45 13.86
N SER A 47 -6.31 -22.33 14.26
CA SER A 47 -7.09 -22.26 15.50
C SER A 47 -8.31 -23.17 15.50
N ILE A 48 -9.00 -23.31 14.37
CA ILE A 48 -10.15 -24.22 14.21
C ILE A 48 -9.67 -25.67 14.33
N LEU A 49 -8.59 -26.04 13.65
CA LEU A 49 -8.01 -27.38 13.75
C LEU A 49 -7.60 -27.68 15.19
N PHE A 50 -6.82 -26.79 15.82
CA PHE A 50 -6.43 -26.91 17.22
C PHE A 50 -7.64 -27.13 18.13
N ARG A 51 -8.70 -26.32 17.97
CA ARG A 51 -9.92 -26.47 18.76
C ARG A 51 -10.59 -27.82 18.52
N LYS A 52 -10.69 -28.29 17.28
CA LYS A 52 -11.27 -29.60 16.94
C LYS A 52 -10.51 -30.73 17.60
N GLU A 53 -9.18 -30.72 17.53
CA GLU A 53 -8.33 -31.75 18.14
C GLU A 53 -8.42 -31.74 19.67
N VAL A 54 -8.43 -30.56 20.30
CA VAL A 54 -8.61 -30.46 21.75
C VAL A 54 -9.98 -31.00 22.19
N HIS A 55 -11.05 -30.68 21.45
CA HIS A 55 -12.38 -31.23 21.75
C HIS A 55 -12.45 -32.75 21.56
N ALA A 56 -11.79 -33.30 20.53
CA ALA A 56 -11.68 -34.74 20.37
C ALA A 56 -10.95 -35.38 21.55
N PHE A 57 -9.77 -34.85 21.89
CA PHE A 57 -8.95 -35.33 23.01
C PHE A 57 -9.71 -35.35 24.35
N LEU A 58 -10.50 -34.32 24.64
CA LEU A 58 -11.27 -34.20 25.88
C LEU A 58 -12.51 -35.12 25.91
N ARG A 59 -13.14 -35.40 24.75
CA ARG A 59 -14.32 -36.28 24.67
C ARG A 59 -13.98 -37.74 24.96
N ASP A 60 -12.79 -38.19 24.54
CA ASP A 60 -12.39 -39.59 24.68
C ASP A 60 -12.25 -40.05 26.14
N ASN A 61 -11.99 -39.14 27.08
CA ASN A 61 -11.86 -39.49 28.49
C ASN A 61 -12.20 -38.30 29.40
N PRO A 62 -13.23 -38.43 30.27
CA PRO A 62 -13.70 -37.34 31.14
C PRO A 62 -12.70 -36.91 32.22
N ARG A 63 -11.64 -37.70 32.47
CA ARG A 63 -10.56 -37.32 33.41
C ARG A 63 -9.47 -36.47 32.77
N ARG A 64 -9.47 -36.30 31.44
CA ARG A 64 -8.46 -35.48 30.75
C ARG A 64 -8.75 -34.00 30.98
N THR A 65 -7.69 -33.24 31.21
CA THR A 65 -7.75 -31.78 31.34
C THR A 65 -6.79 -31.14 30.34
N PHE A 66 -7.14 -29.95 29.86
CA PHE A 66 -6.33 -29.20 28.92
C PHE A 66 -6.24 -27.73 29.33
N VAL A 67 -5.02 -27.18 29.38
CA VAL A 67 -4.77 -25.79 29.78
C VAL A 67 -4.11 -25.06 28.63
N VAL A 68 -4.67 -23.91 28.27
CA VAL A 68 -4.08 -22.99 27.30
C VAL A 68 -3.51 -21.80 28.07
N GLN A 69 -2.21 -21.57 27.94
CA GLN A 69 -1.53 -20.43 28.53
C GLN A 69 -0.88 -19.58 27.44
N TRP A 70 -1.10 -18.27 27.50
CA TRP A 70 -0.36 -17.32 26.70
C TRP A 70 1.03 -17.12 27.30
N ILE A 71 2.05 -17.09 26.43
CA ILE A 71 3.42 -16.81 26.82
C ILE A 71 3.93 -15.60 26.03
N PRO A 72 4.71 -14.71 26.66
CA PRO A 72 5.24 -13.54 25.98
C PRO A 72 6.26 -13.93 24.91
N GLY A 73 6.19 -13.23 23.77
CA GLY A 73 7.13 -13.40 22.66
C GLY A 73 8.55 -13.02 23.07
N HIS A 74 9.56 -13.68 22.47
CA HIS A 74 10.99 -13.37 22.65
C HIS A 74 11.51 -13.35 24.10
N SER A 75 10.76 -13.88 25.07
CA SER A 75 11.06 -13.76 26.52
C SER A 75 12.06 -14.78 27.05
N LYS A 76 12.99 -15.23 26.22
CA LYS A 76 14.06 -16.20 26.53
C LYS A 76 13.64 -17.56 27.13
N ILE A 77 12.34 -17.85 27.29
CA ILE A 77 11.79 -19.14 27.75
C ILE A 77 12.26 -20.27 26.83
N ASN A 78 12.95 -21.27 27.37
CA ASN A 78 13.56 -22.35 26.60
C ASN A 78 12.55 -23.16 25.77
N GLY A 79 11.38 -23.47 26.34
CA GLY A 79 10.31 -24.15 25.61
C GLY A 79 9.81 -23.35 24.40
N ASN A 80 9.64 -22.03 24.55
CA ASN A 80 9.21 -21.15 23.46
C ASN A 80 10.29 -21.05 22.36
N LYS A 81 11.57 -20.93 22.75
CA LYS A 81 12.69 -20.94 21.80
C LYS A 81 12.73 -22.25 21.01
N ARG A 82 12.58 -23.40 21.68
CA ARG A 82 12.55 -24.71 21.03
C ARG A 82 11.36 -24.81 20.07
N ALA A 83 10.15 -24.41 20.48
CA ALA A 83 8.98 -24.41 19.62
C ALA A 83 9.17 -23.51 18.38
N ASN A 84 9.72 -22.30 18.55
CA ASN A 84 10.02 -21.40 17.46
C ASN A 84 11.09 -21.96 16.50
N ARG A 85 12.13 -22.62 17.04
CA ARG A 85 13.15 -23.30 16.24
C ARG A 85 12.54 -24.41 15.39
N LEU A 86 11.74 -25.29 15.99
CA LEU A 86 11.04 -26.37 15.28
C LEU A 86 10.07 -25.83 14.22
N ALA A 87 9.36 -24.75 14.51
CA ALA A 87 8.49 -24.09 13.53
C ALA A 87 9.28 -23.56 12.32
N ASN A 88 10.47 -23.00 12.56
CA ASN A 88 11.38 -22.55 11.49
C ASN A 88 11.98 -23.72 10.69
N GLU A 89 12.39 -24.80 11.36
CA GLU A 89 12.86 -26.03 10.69
C GLU A 89 11.76 -26.61 9.79
N GLY A 90 10.50 -26.55 10.24
CA GLY A 90 9.33 -26.94 9.47
C GLY A 90 9.14 -26.18 8.15
N LEU A 91 9.72 -24.99 7.99
CA LEU A 91 9.69 -24.23 6.73
C LEU A 91 10.44 -24.94 5.60
N ASN A 92 11.38 -25.83 5.93
CA ASN A 92 12.15 -26.61 4.96
C ASN A 92 11.49 -27.95 4.62
N LEU A 93 10.44 -28.34 5.35
CA LEU A 93 9.70 -29.57 5.08
C LEU A 93 8.74 -29.38 3.91
N ARG A 94 8.37 -30.49 3.26
CA ARG A 94 7.33 -30.46 2.23
C ARG A 94 6.01 -29.99 2.87
N PRO A 95 5.35 -28.96 2.34
CA PRO A 95 4.10 -28.48 2.89
C PRO A 95 3.02 -29.57 2.88
N THR A 96 2.20 -29.62 3.92
CA THR A 96 1.04 -30.51 3.94
C THR A 96 -0.03 -30.01 2.97
N ALA A 97 -0.93 -30.90 2.53
CA ALA A 97 -2.02 -30.52 1.62
C ALA A 97 -2.86 -29.35 2.16
N PHE A 98 -3.04 -29.27 3.49
CA PHE A 98 -3.83 -28.24 4.17
C PHE A 98 -3.09 -26.91 4.38
N PHE A 99 -1.76 -26.94 4.57
CA PHE A 99 -0.94 -25.76 4.80
C PHE A 99 0.10 -25.57 3.70
N ASN A 100 -0.34 -25.62 2.45
CA ASN A 100 0.55 -25.57 1.29
C ASN A 100 0.98 -24.15 0.89
N ARG A 101 0.33 -23.10 1.40
CA ARG A 101 0.60 -21.69 1.07
C ARG A 101 0.36 -20.80 2.28
N THR A 102 1.28 -19.87 2.51
CA THR A 102 1.06 -18.80 3.48
C THR A 102 0.30 -17.64 2.84
N SER A 103 -0.42 -16.86 3.65
CA SER A 103 -1.07 -15.63 3.19
C SER A 103 -0.06 -14.61 2.65
N THR A 104 1.13 -14.56 3.26
CA THR A 104 2.25 -13.75 2.77
C THR A 104 2.66 -14.17 1.36
N TRP A 105 2.88 -15.47 1.13
CA TRP A 105 3.20 -16.00 -0.19
C TRP A 105 2.11 -15.68 -1.21
N ALA A 106 0.84 -15.88 -0.86
CA ALA A 106 -0.28 -15.59 -1.74
C ALA A 106 -0.35 -14.10 -2.12
N LYS A 107 -0.19 -13.20 -1.14
CA LYS A 107 -0.13 -11.74 -1.38
C LYS A 107 1.06 -11.36 -2.25
N CYS A 108 2.26 -11.85 -1.93
CA CYS A 108 3.46 -11.60 -2.74
C CYS A 108 3.28 -12.08 -4.18
N ARG A 109 2.72 -13.27 -4.39
CA ARG A 109 2.46 -13.83 -5.72
C ARG A 109 1.41 -13.02 -6.48
N ALA A 110 0.36 -12.56 -5.79
CA ALA A 110 -0.66 -11.69 -6.38
C ALA A 110 -0.05 -10.34 -6.80
N THR A 111 0.72 -9.68 -5.94
CA THR A 111 1.43 -8.42 -6.25
C THR A 111 2.41 -8.60 -7.41
N GLN A 112 3.17 -9.71 -7.45
CA GLN A 112 4.09 -10.00 -8.55
C GLN A 112 3.35 -10.17 -9.88
N ARG A 113 2.22 -10.91 -9.89
CA ARG A 113 1.39 -11.08 -11.09
C ARG A 113 0.81 -9.75 -11.55
N ALA A 114 0.20 -8.99 -10.64
CA ALA A 114 -0.35 -7.66 -10.94
C ALA A 114 0.71 -6.72 -11.52
N SER A 115 1.91 -6.69 -10.94
CA SER A 115 3.02 -5.86 -11.44
C SER A 115 3.47 -6.26 -12.85
N LYS A 116 3.59 -7.56 -13.14
CA LYS A 116 3.95 -8.06 -14.47
C LYS A 116 2.88 -7.75 -15.51
N THR A 117 1.61 -8.03 -15.18
CA THR A 117 0.48 -7.72 -16.06
C THR A 117 0.40 -6.22 -16.33
N TRP A 118 0.56 -5.39 -15.30
CA TRP A 118 0.56 -3.93 -15.45
C TRP A 118 1.70 -3.43 -16.32
N ALA A 119 2.93 -3.92 -16.11
CA ALA A 119 4.07 -3.54 -16.94
C ALA A 119 3.84 -3.90 -18.42
N LYS A 120 3.22 -5.05 -18.71
CA LYS A 120 2.85 -5.45 -20.06
C LYS A 120 1.79 -4.51 -20.66
N ILE A 121 0.69 -4.30 -19.94
CA ILE A 121 -0.38 -3.38 -20.38
C ILE A 121 0.20 -1.99 -20.67
N TRP A 122 1.06 -1.49 -19.78
CA TRP A 122 1.72 -0.21 -19.96
C TRP A 122 2.59 -0.18 -21.22
N ALA A 123 3.43 -1.19 -21.45
CA ALA A 123 4.29 -1.24 -22.62
C ALA A 123 3.50 -1.32 -23.94
N ASP A 124 2.40 -2.07 -23.96
CA ASP A 124 1.57 -2.30 -25.14
C ASP A 124 0.61 -1.12 -25.42
N SER A 125 0.38 -0.24 -24.45
CA SER A 125 -0.57 0.87 -24.58
C SER A 125 -0.02 2.05 -25.41
N PRO A 126 -0.84 2.69 -26.25
CA PRO A 126 -0.44 3.91 -26.94
C PRO A 126 -0.31 5.07 -25.95
N HIS A 127 0.90 5.59 -25.78
CA HIS A 127 1.18 6.77 -24.95
C HIS A 127 1.43 8.02 -25.79
N SER A 128 0.92 9.17 -25.32
CA SER A 128 1.23 10.48 -25.88
C SER A 128 2.72 10.81 -25.74
N LYS A 129 3.24 11.72 -26.57
CA LYS A 129 4.63 12.20 -26.47
C LYS A 129 4.94 12.74 -25.07
N THR A 130 3.99 13.45 -24.47
CA THR A 130 4.09 14.04 -23.12
C THR A 130 4.21 12.96 -22.05
N VAL A 131 3.34 11.94 -22.09
CA VAL A 131 3.41 10.80 -21.15
C VAL A 131 4.73 10.06 -21.27
N ARG A 132 5.18 9.75 -22.50
CA ARG A 132 6.48 9.07 -22.69
C ARG A 132 7.67 9.86 -22.14
N LYS A 133 7.60 11.19 -22.22
CA LYS A 133 8.67 12.09 -21.74
C LYS A 133 8.70 12.20 -20.21
N HIS A 134 7.54 12.34 -19.56
CA HIS A 134 7.46 12.64 -18.12
C HIS A 134 7.15 11.41 -17.25
N ILE A 135 6.63 10.33 -17.85
CA ILE A 135 6.30 9.07 -17.18
C ILE A 135 6.94 7.92 -17.99
N PRO A 136 8.28 7.81 -18.03
CA PRO A 136 8.97 6.84 -18.87
C PRO A 136 8.86 5.39 -18.36
N ARG A 137 8.34 5.19 -17.14
CA ARG A 137 8.21 3.89 -16.50
C ARG A 137 6.75 3.65 -16.07
N PRO A 138 6.29 2.38 -16.06
CA PRO A 138 4.96 2.06 -15.56
C PRO A 138 4.79 2.57 -14.12
N LEU A 139 3.61 3.09 -13.82
CA LEU A 139 3.28 3.56 -12.47
C LEU A 139 3.41 2.42 -11.46
N SER A 140 3.92 2.74 -10.27
CA SER A 140 4.01 1.79 -9.17
C SER A 140 2.62 1.39 -8.68
N LEU A 141 2.49 0.17 -8.14
CA LEU A 141 1.28 -0.25 -7.40
C LEU A 141 1.12 0.49 -6.05
N LYS A 142 2.08 1.34 -5.70
CA LYS A 142 2.03 2.24 -4.55
C LYS A 142 1.90 3.67 -5.05
N LEU A 143 1.03 4.44 -4.40
CA LEU A 143 0.90 5.86 -4.65
C LEU A 143 2.24 6.58 -4.43
N HIS A 144 2.62 7.47 -5.34
CA HIS A 144 3.87 8.23 -5.22
C HIS A 144 3.82 9.14 -3.99
N PRO A 145 4.93 9.34 -3.23
CA PRO A 145 4.94 10.13 -2.00
C PRO A 145 4.33 11.54 -2.15
N ILE A 146 4.51 12.19 -3.30
CA ILE A 146 3.94 13.52 -3.59
C ILE A 146 2.41 13.54 -3.46
N PHE A 147 1.73 12.47 -3.89
CA PHE A 147 0.28 12.35 -3.84
C PHE A 147 -0.21 11.75 -2.52
N ASN A 148 0.70 11.28 -1.67
CA ASN A 148 0.40 10.84 -0.31
C ASN A 148 0.73 11.95 0.73
N ASN A 149 0.83 13.20 0.27
CA ASN A 149 1.08 14.36 1.13
C ASN A 149 -0.25 15.05 1.47
N PRO A 150 -0.71 15.01 2.74
CA PRO A 150 -1.96 15.65 3.14
C PRO A 150 -1.93 17.18 3.03
N GLY A 151 -0.75 17.80 2.97
CA GLY A 151 -0.60 19.25 2.78
C GLY A 151 -0.71 19.72 1.33
N LEU A 152 -0.78 18.80 0.35
CA LEU A 152 -0.88 19.16 -1.07
C LEU A 152 -2.36 19.29 -1.46
N PRO A 153 -2.84 20.48 -1.88
CA PRO A 153 -4.24 20.63 -2.30
C PRO A 153 -4.61 19.67 -3.45
N CYS A 154 -5.83 19.17 -3.43
CA CYS A 154 -6.33 18.25 -4.46
C CYS A 154 -6.31 18.87 -5.86
N SER A 155 -6.59 20.17 -5.97
CA SER A 155 -6.52 20.93 -7.23
C SER A 155 -5.11 20.95 -7.81
N VAL A 156 -4.09 21.17 -6.97
CA VAL A 156 -2.67 21.13 -7.37
C VAL A 156 -2.25 19.71 -7.73
N SER A 157 -2.65 18.72 -6.93
CA SER A 157 -2.36 17.30 -7.21
C SER A 157 -2.91 16.87 -8.56
N SER A 158 -4.16 17.22 -8.85
CA SER A 158 -4.82 16.92 -10.12
C SER A 158 -4.15 17.65 -11.28
N CYS A 159 -3.82 18.93 -11.10
CA CYS A 159 -3.13 19.71 -12.12
C CYS A 159 -1.70 19.20 -12.38
N LEU A 160 -0.99 18.68 -11.37
CA LEU A 160 0.30 18.03 -11.57
C LEU A 160 0.18 16.81 -12.50
N VAL A 161 -0.84 15.96 -12.28
CA VAL A 161 -1.12 14.83 -13.18
C VAL A 161 -1.45 15.33 -14.60
N HIS A 162 -2.25 16.37 -14.71
CA HIS A 162 -2.59 16.99 -15.98
C HIS A 162 -1.37 17.55 -16.74
N VAL A 163 -0.42 18.17 -16.04
CA VAL A 163 0.85 18.65 -16.60
C VAL A 163 1.69 17.47 -17.10
N MET A 164 1.85 16.42 -16.29
CA MET A 164 2.67 15.24 -16.64
C MET A 164 2.09 14.44 -17.81
N THR A 165 0.77 14.42 -17.94
CA THR A 165 0.07 13.66 -18.99
C THR A 165 -0.23 14.50 -20.24
N GLY A 166 -0.22 15.83 -20.11
CA GLY A 166 -0.67 16.75 -21.16
C GLY A 166 -2.18 16.77 -21.35
N HIS A 167 -2.95 16.43 -20.32
CA HIS A 167 -4.43 16.37 -20.32
C HIS A 167 -5.08 17.48 -19.48
N GLY A 168 -4.33 18.54 -19.16
CA GLY A 168 -4.89 19.69 -18.46
C GLY A 168 -5.73 20.59 -19.33
N TRP A 169 -6.42 21.54 -18.69
CA TRP A 169 -7.22 22.57 -19.35
C TRP A 169 -6.36 23.66 -20.01
N PHE A 170 -5.36 23.24 -20.79
CA PHE A 170 -4.44 24.09 -21.53
C PHE A 170 -4.87 24.21 -22.99
N GLY A 171 -4.49 25.29 -23.67
CA GLY A 171 -4.82 25.51 -25.08
C GLY A 171 -4.49 24.32 -26.00
N GLU A 172 -3.30 23.73 -25.85
CA GLU A 172 -2.87 22.55 -26.62
C GLU A 172 -3.79 21.32 -26.44
N TYR A 173 -4.42 21.19 -25.26
CA TYR A 173 -5.40 20.14 -25.03
C TYR A 173 -6.76 20.49 -25.65
N LYS A 174 -7.20 21.75 -25.52
CA LYS A 174 -8.46 22.22 -26.10
C LYS A 174 -8.46 22.09 -27.63
N ASP A 175 -7.36 22.41 -28.29
CA ASP A 175 -7.22 22.28 -29.75
C ASP A 175 -7.39 20.84 -30.25
N ARG A 176 -7.02 19.86 -29.43
CA ARG A 176 -7.18 18.44 -29.77
C ARG A 176 -8.61 17.93 -29.56
N MET A 177 -9.46 18.71 -28.88
CA MET A 177 -10.80 18.29 -28.46
C MET A 177 -11.87 19.08 -29.23
N PRO A 178 -12.51 18.50 -30.26
CA PRO A 178 -13.41 19.21 -31.17
C PRO A 178 -14.62 19.87 -30.50
N PHE A 179 -15.00 19.39 -29.31
CA PHE A 179 -16.17 19.86 -28.56
C PHE A 179 -15.84 20.99 -27.56
N ILE A 180 -14.57 21.30 -27.31
CA ILE A 180 -14.19 22.37 -26.38
C ILE A 180 -14.15 23.69 -27.14
N LYS A 181 -15.04 24.61 -26.76
CA LYS A 181 -15.08 25.98 -27.30
C LYS A 181 -14.13 26.90 -26.51
N GLY A 182 -13.55 27.87 -27.20
CA GLY A 182 -12.73 28.93 -26.60
C GLY A 182 -11.35 29.05 -27.24
N SER A 183 -10.61 30.08 -26.83
CA SER A 183 -9.25 30.31 -27.32
C SER A 183 -8.27 29.28 -26.78
N HIS A 184 -7.43 28.76 -27.66
CA HIS A 184 -6.23 27.98 -27.32
C HIS A 184 -4.98 28.84 -27.14
N LYS A 185 -5.08 30.13 -27.45
CA LYS A 185 -3.98 31.07 -27.28
C LYS A 185 -3.72 31.31 -25.80
N CYS A 186 -2.45 31.49 -25.46
CA CYS A 186 -2.10 31.91 -24.11
C CYS A 186 -2.47 33.38 -23.92
N PRO A 187 -2.94 33.80 -22.73
CA PRO A 187 -3.19 35.21 -22.44
C PRO A 187 -1.95 36.12 -22.58
N CYS A 188 -0.73 35.55 -22.61
CA CYS A 188 0.50 36.30 -22.86
C CYS A 188 0.73 36.66 -24.34
N GLY A 189 -0.13 36.18 -25.25
CA GLY A 189 -0.01 36.39 -26.70
C GLY A 189 0.55 35.20 -27.49
N GLU A 190 1.05 34.16 -26.82
CA GLU A 190 1.50 32.92 -27.49
C GLU A 190 0.35 32.25 -28.24
N GLN A 191 0.61 31.79 -29.47
CA GLN A 191 -0.44 31.22 -30.32
C GLN A 191 -1.03 29.95 -29.72
N VAL A 192 -0.24 29.12 -29.03
CA VAL A 192 -0.72 27.90 -28.38
C VAL A 192 -0.26 27.87 -26.93
N GLN A 193 -1.22 27.82 -26.00
CA GLN A 193 -0.94 27.60 -24.59
C GLN A 193 -0.58 26.13 -24.35
N SER A 194 0.71 25.82 -24.47
CA SER A 194 1.29 24.49 -24.21
C SER A 194 1.88 24.38 -22.81
N VAL A 195 2.03 23.15 -22.30
CA VAL A 195 2.70 22.90 -21.01
C VAL A 195 4.15 23.40 -21.01
N PRO A 196 4.98 23.13 -22.05
CA PRO A 196 6.34 23.67 -22.10
C PRO A 196 6.37 25.20 -22.09
N HIS A 197 5.47 25.87 -22.82
CA HIS A 197 5.38 27.33 -22.78
C HIS A 197 5.05 27.80 -21.36
N LEU A 198 4.01 27.24 -20.74
CA LEU A 198 3.55 27.64 -19.41
C LEU A 198 4.63 27.48 -18.32
N LEU A 199 5.38 26.38 -18.34
CA LEU A 199 6.42 26.10 -17.35
C LEU A 199 7.70 26.93 -17.60
N PHE A 200 8.14 27.04 -18.86
CA PHE A 200 9.51 27.45 -19.16
C PHE A 200 9.64 28.80 -19.87
N LEU A 201 8.59 29.28 -20.55
CA LEU A 201 8.69 30.44 -21.44
C LEU A 201 7.73 31.58 -21.05
N CYS A 202 6.53 31.25 -20.56
CA CYS A 202 5.44 32.20 -20.38
C CYS A 202 5.82 33.37 -19.44
N PRO A 203 5.72 34.62 -19.89
CA PRO A 203 6.08 35.77 -19.05
C PRO A 203 5.14 35.90 -17.85
N LEU A 204 3.88 35.46 -17.96
CA LEU A 204 2.90 35.50 -16.87
C LEU A 204 3.24 34.56 -15.71
N SER A 205 4.08 33.55 -15.93
CA SER A 205 4.51 32.61 -14.89
C SER A 205 5.94 32.86 -14.41
N LYS A 206 6.59 33.95 -14.87
CA LYS A 206 8.00 34.26 -14.60
C LYS A 206 8.32 34.27 -13.11
N ASP A 207 7.51 34.95 -12.30
CA ASP A 207 7.78 35.08 -10.86
C ASP A 207 7.63 33.76 -10.11
N SER A 208 6.73 32.88 -10.58
CA SER A 208 6.55 31.55 -10.03
C SER A 208 7.63 30.57 -10.48
N ARG A 209 8.29 30.83 -11.64
CA ARG A 209 9.33 29.96 -12.22
C ARG A 209 10.54 29.80 -11.30
N LYS A 210 10.77 30.73 -10.37
CA LYS A 210 11.79 30.60 -9.33
C LYS A 210 11.70 29.26 -8.58
N ASN A 211 10.47 28.80 -8.29
CA ASN A 211 10.24 27.50 -7.64
C ASN A 211 10.81 26.33 -8.42
N LEU A 212 10.86 26.43 -9.75
CA LEU A 212 11.46 25.42 -10.63
C LEU A 212 12.98 25.57 -10.68
N THR A 213 13.48 26.80 -10.88
CA THR A 213 14.91 27.07 -11.02
C THR A 213 15.71 26.82 -9.74
N ASP A 214 15.07 26.93 -8.57
CA ASP A 214 15.69 26.60 -7.28
C ASP A 214 16.09 25.12 -7.18
N VAL A 215 15.41 24.24 -7.93
CA VAL A 215 15.68 22.79 -7.96
C VAL A 215 16.38 22.36 -9.25
N ALA A 216 16.04 22.99 -10.38
CA ALA A 216 16.63 22.74 -11.69
C ALA A 216 16.97 24.09 -12.35
N PRO A 217 18.16 24.66 -12.11
CA PRO A 217 18.55 25.98 -12.65
C PRO A 217 18.49 26.06 -14.19
N ASP A 218 18.74 24.92 -14.85
CA ASP A 218 18.65 24.74 -16.30
C ASP A 218 17.24 24.38 -16.80
N LEU A 219 16.26 24.31 -15.88
CA LEU A 219 14.89 23.87 -16.12
C LEU A 219 14.78 22.48 -16.75
N ASN A 220 15.76 21.60 -16.50
CA ASN A 220 15.79 20.27 -17.09
C ASN A 220 14.53 19.45 -16.69
N PRO A 221 13.70 19.03 -17.67
CA PRO A 221 12.51 18.25 -17.38
C PRO A 221 12.78 16.91 -16.70
N LEU A 222 13.95 16.29 -16.91
CA LEU A 222 14.30 15.03 -16.25
C LEU A 222 14.49 15.24 -14.74
N THR A 223 15.06 16.37 -14.33
CA THR A 223 15.22 16.73 -12.92
C THR A 223 13.87 17.05 -12.28
N LEU A 224 13.05 17.86 -12.97
CA LEU A 224 11.74 18.31 -12.49
C LEU A 224 10.72 17.17 -12.39
N PHE A 225 10.66 16.26 -13.36
CA PHE A 225 9.65 15.19 -13.39
C PHE A 225 10.19 13.83 -12.95
N GLY A 226 11.52 13.67 -12.81
CA GLY A 226 12.16 12.41 -12.44
C GLY A 226 12.47 12.27 -10.94
N SER A 227 12.24 13.30 -10.13
CA SER A 227 12.56 13.29 -8.69
C SER A 227 11.41 13.81 -7.83
N THR A 228 11.33 13.36 -6.58
CA THR A 228 10.32 13.87 -5.62
C THR A 228 10.47 15.37 -5.40
N LYS A 229 11.70 15.86 -5.21
CA LYS A 229 11.97 17.30 -5.05
C LYS A 229 11.57 18.11 -6.29
N GLY A 230 11.80 17.57 -7.48
CA GLY A 230 11.34 18.17 -8.74
C GLY A 230 9.82 18.28 -8.81
N LEU A 231 9.10 17.20 -8.47
CA LEU A 231 7.64 17.20 -8.48
C LEU A 231 7.07 18.16 -7.41
N GLU A 232 7.72 18.29 -6.26
CA GLU A 232 7.39 19.29 -5.25
C GLU A 232 7.59 20.72 -5.78
N ALA A 233 8.68 20.98 -6.51
CA ALA A 233 8.92 22.26 -7.16
C ALA A 233 7.84 22.58 -8.21
N VAL A 234 7.45 21.61 -9.04
CA VAL A 234 6.37 21.77 -10.02
C VAL A 234 5.03 22.00 -9.31
N ALA A 235 4.74 21.28 -8.22
CA ALA A 235 3.54 21.50 -7.43
C ALA A 235 3.49 22.92 -6.82
N LYS A 236 4.60 23.40 -6.25
CA LYS A 236 4.71 24.78 -5.76
C LYS A 236 4.54 25.79 -6.88
N PHE A 237 5.13 25.55 -8.04
CA PHE A 237 4.95 26.40 -9.22
C PHE A 237 3.47 26.48 -9.62
N ILE A 238 2.75 25.35 -9.69
CA ILE A 238 1.33 25.30 -10.03
C ILE A 238 0.50 26.09 -9.01
N PHE A 239 0.78 25.89 -7.72
CA PHE A 239 0.08 26.57 -6.64
C PHE A 239 0.20 28.11 -6.74
N HIS A 240 1.41 28.62 -6.96
CA HIS A 240 1.64 30.07 -7.02
C HIS A 240 1.25 30.70 -8.36
N SER A 241 1.40 29.99 -9.47
CA SER A 241 1.08 30.52 -10.80
C SER A 241 -0.41 30.44 -11.15
N GLY A 242 -1.16 29.54 -10.49
CA GLY A 242 -2.55 29.26 -10.81
C GLY A 242 -2.76 28.59 -12.18
N ILE A 243 -1.69 28.13 -12.82
CA ILE A 243 -1.77 27.50 -14.16
C ILE A 243 -2.57 26.20 -14.08
N GLY A 244 -3.57 26.07 -14.95
CA GLY A 244 -4.38 24.85 -15.08
C GLY A 244 -5.28 24.56 -13.87
N LEU A 245 -5.35 25.46 -12.89
CA LEU A 245 -6.33 25.40 -11.82
C LEU A 245 -7.66 25.97 -12.31
N TYR A 246 -8.76 25.31 -11.94
CA TYR A 246 -10.09 25.88 -12.13
C TYR A 246 -10.19 27.14 -11.25
N LYS A 247 -10.57 28.26 -11.88
CA LYS A 247 -10.90 29.51 -11.19
C LYS A 247 -12.41 29.55 -10.94
#